data_AF-A0A7S3JS84-F1
#
_entry.id   AF-A0A7S3JS84-F1
#
_cell.length_a   1.000
_cell.length_b   1.000
_cell.length_c   1.000
_cell.angle_alpha   90.00
_cell.angle_beta   90.00
_cell.angle_gamma   90.00
#
_symmetry.space_group_name_H-M   'P 1'
#
loop_
_entity.id
_entity.type
_entity.pdbx_description
1 polymer ?
#
loop_
_entity_poly.entity_id
_entity_poly.type
_entity_poly.pdbx_seq_one_letter_code
_entity_poly.pdbx_strand_id
1 'polypeptide(L)'
;MLIRKVFLLLQLLVSSTNGDPISLRLAPKESRCVWSELARGEVAAMEVFVQLGGKLKVRLEVRGPYKIDSEGTPVVWDDKVSTVYDAVISSIEKTNEQFATPTTISISAKEGGAYRACVENSHSHFDDEVVTLDWRTIASGNDGDEDELPIALLHDSKDTTSSVADLARRVVALRADLATLREKQARERRRLAHHRAINDDSHISIVEGSLLETAVYVISSLFQIIFVRNWFQGKGVQAVRSLLLSFFLIFFCFCRSLVAIMYNFFPYCMMVFTIKCIDFFSQ
;
A
#
# COMPACT_ATOMS: atom_id res chain seq x y z
N MET A 1 -12.27 -15.39 -47.73
CA MET A 1 -13.32 -14.79 -46.85
C MET A 1 -13.49 -15.50 -45.51
N LEU A 2 -13.27 -16.82 -45.37
CA LEU A 2 -13.40 -17.53 -44.09
C LEU A 2 -12.42 -17.07 -42.99
N ILE A 3 -11.16 -16.79 -43.34
CA ILE A 3 -10.10 -16.43 -42.38
C ILE A 3 -10.42 -15.14 -41.59
N ARG A 4 -11.12 -14.17 -42.21
CA ARG A 4 -11.50 -12.91 -41.55
C ARG A 4 -12.65 -13.09 -40.54
N LYS A 5 -13.54 -14.07 -40.76
CA LYS A 5 -14.62 -14.42 -39.81
C LYS A 5 -14.08 -15.20 -38.61
N VAL A 6 -13.09 -16.08 -38.83
CA VAL A 6 -12.43 -16.81 -37.73
C VAL A 6 -11.61 -15.86 -36.85
N PHE A 7 -10.94 -14.87 -37.43
CA PHE A 7 -10.18 -13.87 -36.66
C PHE A 7 -11.08 -12.97 -35.78
N LEU A 8 -12.29 -12.63 -36.26
CA LEU A 8 -13.28 -11.87 -35.47
C LEU A 8 -13.89 -12.69 -34.33
N LEU A 9 -14.16 -13.99 -34.56
CA LEU A 9 -14.64 -14.90 -33.52
C LEU A 9 -13.57 -15.16 -32.44
N LEU A 10 -12.30 -15.20 -32.84
CA LEU A 10 -11.18 -15.40 -31.90
C LEU A 10 -10.90 -14.15 -31.05
N GLN A 11 -11.17 -12.94 -31.55
CA GLN A 11 -11.04 -11.70 -30.74
C GLN A 11 -12.16 -11.54 -29.70
N LEU A 12 -13.34 -12.12 -29.93
CA LEU A 12 -14.45 -12.10 -28.97
C LEU A 12 -14.25 -13.04 -27.77
N LEU A 13 -13.42 -14.08 -27.91
CA LEU A 13 -13.17 -15.06 -26.84
C LEU A 13 -12.05 -14.66 -25.86
N VAL A 14 -11.34 -13.55 -26.08
CA VAL A 14 -10.21 -13.10 -25.23
C VAL A 14 -10.60 -11.90 -24.36
N SER A 15 -11.89 -11.62 -24.19
CA SER A 15 -12.37 -10.72 -23.12
C SER A 15 -12.53 -11.51 -21.83
N SER A 16 -11.43 -12.10 -21.34
CA SER A 16 -11.36 -12.53 -19.95
C SER A 16 -11.43 -11.27 -19.10
N THR A 17 -12.55 -11.10 -18.39
CA THR A 17 -12.83 -10.00 -17.47
C THR A 17 -12.03 -10.18 -16.18
N ASN A 18 -10.74 -10.39 -16.28
CA ASN A 18 -9.85 -10.23 -15.13
C ASN A 18 -9.72 -8.73 -14.93
N GLY A 19 -10.48 -8.21 -13.96
CA GLY A 19 -10.43 -6.80 -13.60
C GLY A 19 -9.00 -6.40 -13.27
N ASP A 20 -8.51 -5.33 -13.89
CA ASP A 20 -7.21 -4.80 -13.52
C ASP A 20 -7.25 -4.37 -12.03
N PRO A 21 -6.17 -4.60 -11.26
CA PRO A 21 -6.12 -4.23 -9.86
C PRO A 21 -6.32 -2.71 -9.71
N ILE A 22 -7.22 -2.32 -8.80
CA ILE A 22 -7.62 -0.93 -8.58
C ILE A 22 -6.76 -0.37 -7.45
N SER A 23 -5.99 0.69 -7.71
CA SER A 23 -5.26 1.41 -6.67
C SER A 23 -6.07 2.60 -6.14
N LEU A 24 -6.34 2.62 -4.85
CA LEU A 24 -7.02 3.69 -4.13
C LEU A 24 -6.03 4.43 -3.25
N ARG A 25 -6.07 5.76 -3.27
CA ARG A 25 -5.39 6.62 -2.29
C ARG A 25 -6.43 7.12 -1.29
N LEU A 26 -6.16 6.95 -0.01
CA LEU A 26 -7.04 7.26 1.11
C LEU A 26 -6.38 8.34 1.98
N ALA A 27 -6.97 9.52 2.05
CA ALA A 27 -6.56 10.56 3.00
C ALA A 27 -6.85 10.12 4.45
N PRO A 28 -6.27 10.80 5.46
CA PRO A 28 -6.58 10.52 6.86
C PRO A 28 -8.08 10.59 7.14
N LYS A 29 -8.62 9.56 7.79
CA LYS A 29 -10.06 9.40 8.09
C LYS A 29 -10.98 9.35 6.86
N GLU A 30 -10.42 9.12 5.66
CA GLU A 30 -11.20 8.91 4.44
C GLU A 30 -11.62 7.44 4.30
N SER A 31 -12.79 7.21 3.70
CA SER A 31 -13.22 5.89 3.24
C SER A 31 -13.54 5.94 1.76
N ARG A 32 -13.12 4.90 1.02
CA ARG A 32 -13.47 4.72 -0.40
C ARG A 32 -13.99 3.32 -0.64
N CYS A 33 -14.97 3.21 -1.52
CA CYS A 33 -15.64 1.96 -1.80
C CYS A 33 -15.58 1.61 -3.29
N VAL A 34 -15.39 0.33 -3.57
CA VAL A 34 -15.47 -0.27 -4.90
C VAL A 34 -16.64 -1.24 -4.93
N TRP A 35 -17.28 -1.32 -6.09
CA TRP A 35 -18.45 -2.18 -6.31
C TRP A 35 -18.08 -3.32 -7.25
N SER A 36 -18.56 -4.52 -6.95
CA SER A 36 -18.45 -5.68 -7.82
C SER A 36 -19.76 -6.45 -7.83
N GLU A 37 -20.19 -6.91 -8.99
CA GLU A 37 -21.37 -7.76 -9.11
C GLU A 37 -20.98 -9.21 -8.91
N LEU A 38 -21.77 -9.96 -8.14
CA LEU A 38 -21.60 -11.39 -7.96
C LEU A 38 -22.90 -12.11 -8.25
N ALA A 39 -22.82 -13.23 -8.96
CA ALA A 39 -23.94 -14.12 -9.15
C ALA A 39 -24.27 -14.91 -7.88
N ARG A 40 -25.50 -15.40 -7.79
CA ARG A 40 -25.94 -16.23 -6.67
C ARG A 40 -25.12 -17.53 -6.62
N GLY A 41 -24.49 -17.81 -5.49
CA GLY A 41 -23.67 -18.99 -5.26
C GLY A 41 -22.23 -18.84 -5.75
N GLU A 42 -21.85 -17.69 -6.30
CA GLU A 42 -20.49 -17.43 -6.76
C GLU A 42 -19.54 -17.21 -5.58
N VAL A 43 -18.31 -17.70 -5.70
CA VAL A 43 -17.23 -17.47 -4.74
C VAL A 43 -16.23 -16.53 -5.37
N ALA A 44 -15.97 -15.40 -4.74
CA ALA A 44 -14.95 -14.44 -5.15
C ALA A 44 -13.84 -14.38 -4.10
N ALA A 45 -12.60 -14.24 -4.55
CA ALA A 45 -11.47 -13.86 -3.72
C ALA A 45 -11.17 -12.39 -3.94
N MET A 46 -11.10 -11.63 -2.86
CA MET A 46 -10.60 -10.27 -2.88
C MET A 46 -9.20 -10.25 -2.28
N GLU A 47 -8.23 -9.77 -3.04
CA GLU A 47 -6.87 -9.51 -2.56
C GLU A 47 -6.74 -8.04 -2.20
N VAL A 48 -6.38 -7.77 -0.94
CA VAL A 48 -6.10 -6.42 -0.46
C VAL A 48 -4.61 -6.29 -0.17
N PHE A 49 -4.02 -5.23 -0.72
CA PHE A 49 -2.61 -4.94 -0.53
C PHE A 49 -2.40 -3.47 -0.19
N VAL A 50 -1.96 -3.19 1.03
CA VAL A 50 -1.58 -1.83 1.46
C VAL A 50 -0.16 -1.57 0.97
N GLN A 51 -0.01 -0.72 -0.04
CA GLN A 51 1.28 -0.41 -0.65
C GLN A 51 2.08 0.58 0.19
N LEU A 52 1.41 1.64 0.66
CA LEU A 52 2.00 2.85 1.27
C LEU A 52 1.14 3.34 2.43
N GLY A 53 1.76 3.99 3.42
CA GLY A 53 1.10 4.56 4.59
C GLY A 53 1.93 4.47 5.86
N GLY A 54 1.67 5.35 6.84
CA GLY A 54 2.46 5.42 8.08
C GLY A 54 2.35 4.15 8.94
N LYS A 55 1.12 3.65 9.18
CA LYS A 55 0.89 2.43 9.98
C LYS A 55 0.48 1.21 9.17
N LEU A 56 0.31 1.35 7.85
CA LEU A 56 -0.12 0.29 6.92
C LEU A 56 -1.30 -0.52 7.47
N LYS A 57 -2.30 0.18 8.03
CA LYS A 57 -3.44 -0.40 8.75
C LYS A 57 -4.74 0.20 8.23
N VAL A 58 -5.44 -0.59 7.43
CA VAL A 58 -6.73 -0.19 6.85
C VAL A 58 -7.84 -1.06 7.42
N ARG A 59 -9.02 -0.48 7.65
CA ARG A 59 -10.21 -1.28 7.91
C ARG A 59 -10.85 -1.62 6.57
N LEU A 60 -11.06 -2.90 6.32
CA LEU A 60 -11.80 -3.38 5.17
C LEU A 60 -13.18 -3.85 5.62
N GLU A 61 -14.20 -3.31 4.97
CA GLU A 61 -15.58 -3.70 5.17
C GLU A 61 -16.23 -4.09 3.84
N VAL A 62 -16.78 -5.29 3.76
CA VAL A 62 -17.55 -5.78 2.61
C VAL A 62 -19.02 -5.92 3.01
N ARG A 63 -19.89 -5.18 2.32
CA ARG A 63 -21.35 -5.23 2.52
C ARG A 63 -22.05 -5.65 1.23
N GLY A 64 -23.16 -6.38 1.36
CA GLY A 64 -24.03 -6.73 0.25
C GLY A 64 -25.06 -7.79 0.65
N PRO A 65 -25.93 -8.21 -0.28
CA PRO A 65 -26.06 -7.72 -1.65
C PRO A 65 -26.86 -6.41 -1.74
N TYR A 66 -26.51 -5.57 -2.71
CA TYR A 66 -27.25 -4.37 -3.13
C TYR A 66 -27.97 -4.65 -4.45
N LYS A 67 -29.13 -4.02 -4.64
CA LYS A 67 -29.88 -4.11 -5.90
C LYS A 67 -29.41 -2.99 -6.83
N ILE A 68 -29.16 -3.31 -8.08
CA ILE A 68 -28.86 -2.30 -9.09
C ILE A 68 -30.18 -1.77 -9.63
N ASP A 69 -30.36 -0.46 -9.60
CA ASP A 69 -31.53 0.19 -10.20
C ASP A 69 -31.45 0.20 -11.74
N SER A 70 -32.46 0.76 -12.39
CA SER A 70 -32.46 0.93 -13.85
C SER A 70 -31.40 1.91 -14.36
N GLU A 71 -30.80 2.72 -13.48
CA GLU A 71 -29.77 3.70 -13.80
C GLU A 71 -28.36 3.13 -13.63
N GLY A 72 -28.23 1.88 -13.17
CA GLY A 72 -26.95 1.24 -12.91
C GLY A 72 -26.34 1.61 -11.55
N THR A 73 -27.10 2.28 -10.67
CA THR A 73 -26.64 2.65 -9.33
C THR A 73 -27.08 1.61 -8.29
N PRO A 74 -26.20 1.27 -7.33
CA PRO A 74 -26.53 0.32 -6.29
C PRO A 74 -27.37 0.98 -5.20
N VAL A 75 -28.57 0.43 -4.98
CA VAL A 75 -29.53 0.86 -3.97
C VAL A 75 -29.59 -0.16 -2.84
N VAL A 76 -29.78 0.33 -1.60
CA VAL A 76 -29.91 -0.49 -0.39
C VAL A 76 -31.11 -1.43 -0.55
N TRP A 77 -30.88 -2.72 -0.34
CA TRP A 77 -31.96 -3.70 -0.24
C TRP A 77 -32.41 -3.75 1.21
N ASP A 78 -33.48 -3.03 1.53
CA ASP A 78 -33.87 -2.56 2.88
C ASP A 78 -33.51 -3.49 4.05
N ASP A 79 -33.76 -4.80 3.95
CA ASP A 79 -33.49 -5.75 5.06
C ASP A 79 -32.42 -6.82 4.76
N LYS A 80 -31.83 -6.83 3.56
CA LYS A 80 -30.93 -7.90 3.12
C LYS A 80 -29.46 -7.54 3.11
N VAL A 81 -29.13 -6.26 3.18
CA VAL A 81 -27.73 -5.82 3.23
C VAL A 81 -27.11 -6.30 4.54
N SER A 82 -26.18 -7.23 4.44
CA SER A 82 -25.43 -7.74 5.58
C SER A 82 -23.94 -7.46 5.40
N THR A 83 -23.24 -7.23 6.50
CA THR A 83 -21.78 -7.17 6.49
C THR A 83 -21.26 -8.59 6.34
N VAL A 84 -20.65 -8.86 5.18
CA VAL A 84 -20.07 -10.17 4.84
C VAL A 84 -18.69 -10.32 5.48
N TYR A 85 -17.95 -9.22 5.53
CA TYR A 85 -16.61 -9.17 6.09
C TYR A 85 -16.35 -7.80 6.72
N ASP A 86 -15.74 -7.78 7.91
CA ASP A 86 -15.27 -6.56 8.57
C ASP A 86 -14.06 -6.93 9.41
N ALA A 87 -12.89 -6.44 8.99
CA ALA A 87 -11.65 -6.65 9.73
C ALA A 87 -10.66 -5.52 9.47
N VAL A 88 -9.77 -5.31 10.43
CA VAL A 88 -8.59 -4.44 10.25
C VAL A 88 -7.48 -5.28 9.62
N ILE A 89 -7.02 -4.84 8.45
CA ILE A 89 -5.93 -5.47 7.71
C ILE A 89 -4.65 -4.69 8.06
N SER A 90 -3.71 -5.36 8.73
CA SER A 90 -2.38 -4.86 9.01
C SER A 90 -1.37 -5.54 8.09
N SER A 91 -0.59 -4.75 7.34
CA SER A 91 0.46 -5.31 6.48
C SER A 91 1.76 -5.65 7.24
N ILE A 92 1.85 -5.23 8.50
CA ILE A 92 3.09 -5.19 9.30
C ILE A 92 3.36 -6.49 10.07
N GLU A 93 2.38 -7.40 10.18
CA GLU A 93 2.43 -8.47 11.19
C GLU A 93 3.07 -9.79 10.73
N LYS A 94 4.10 -9.75 9.88
CA LYS A 94 5.00 -10.90 9.69
C LYS A 94 6.43 -10.52 9.99
N THR A 95 6.84 -10.92 11.19
CA THR A 95 8.18 -10.90 11.75
C THR A 95 9.21 -11.40 10.73
N ASN A 96 10.25 -10.58 10.50
CA ASN A 96 11.47 -10.86 9.76
C ASN A 96 11.32 -11.29 8.28
N GLU A 97 11.65 -10.36 7.39
CA GLU A 97 12.07 -10.57 5.98
C GLU A 97 11.02 -11.04 4.96
N GLN A 98 9.82 -11.44 5.38
CA GLN A 98 8.76 -11.72 4.42
C GLN A 98 8.03 -10.43 4.04
N PHE A 99 8.27 -10.01 2.79
CA PHE A 99 7.52 -8.94 2.14
C PHE A 99 6.02 -9.05 2.46
N ALA A 100 5.38 -7.89 2.67
CA ALA A 100 3.94 -7.78 2.82
C ALA A 100 3.23 -8.68 1.78
N THR A 101 2.57 -9.73 2.26
CA THR A 101 1.79 -10.62 1.40
C THR A 101 0.38 -10.04 1.30
N PRO A 102 -0.23 -9.99 0.10
CA PRO A 102 -1.60 -9.53 -0.02
C PRO A 102 -2.50 -10.39 0.86
N THR A 103 -3.44 -9.75 1.57
CA THR A 103 -4.45 -10.47 2.36
C THR A 103 -5.56 -10.90 1.42
N THR A 104 -5.68 -12.20 1.19
CA THR A 104 -6.75 -12.78 0.37
C THR A 104 -7.94 -13.14 1.25
N ILE A 105 -9.13 -12.69 0.86
CA ILE A 105 -10.38 -12.93 1.56
C ILE A 105 -11.33 -13.63 0.59
N SER A 106 -11.85 -14.79 0.96
CA SER A 106 -12.89 -15.47 0.20
C SER A 106 -14.27 -15.01 0.63
N ILE A 107 -15.08 -14.64 -0.36
CA ILE A 107 -16.43 -14.12 -0.21
C ILE A 107 -17.35 -15.07 -0.97
N SER A 108 -18.32 -15.67 -0.29
CA SER A 108 -19.34 -16.52 -0.92
C SER A 108 -20.66 -15.76 -1.00
N ALA A 109 -21.14 -15.51 -2.23
CA ALA A 109 -22.36 -14.76 -2.48
C ALA A 109 -23.59 -15.66 -2.26
N LYS A 110 -24.27 -15.50 -1.13
CA LYS A 110 -25.52 -16.24 -0.84
C LYS A 110 -26.66 -15.89 -1.80
N GLU A 111 -26.70 -14.63 -2.22
CA GLU A 111 -27.67 -14.07 -3.15
C GLU A 111 -26.92 -13.27 -4.22
N GLY A 112 -27.48 -13.17 -5.43
CA GLY A 112 -26.86 -12.41 -6.51
C GLY A 112 -27.14 -10.92 -6.34
N GLY A 113 -26.14 -10.08 -6.60
CA GLY A 113 -26.26 -8.62 -6.53
C GLY A 113 -24.93 -7.90 -6.52
N ALA A 114 -24.96 -6.59 -6.31
CA ALA A 114 -23.76 -5.79 -6.16
C ALA A 114 -23.23 -5.88 -4.72
N TYR A 115 -21.93 -6.06 -4.57
CA TYR A 115 -21.22 -6.06 -3.30
C TYR A 115 -20.31 -4.85 -3.25
N ARG A 116 -20.30 -4.17 -2.10
CA ARG A 116 -19.49 -2.98 -1.84
C ARG A 116 -18.33 -3.35 -0.93
N ALA A 117 -17.11 -3.20 -1.40
CA ALA A 117 -15.90 -3.29 -0.60
C ALA A 117 -15.41 -1.88 -0.28
N CYS A 118 -15.49 -1.46 0.98
CA CYS A 118 -14.98 -0.19 1.47
C CYS A 118 -13.67 -0.40 2.21
N VAL A 119 -12.73 0.50 1.93
CA VAL A 119 -11.47 0.59 2.67
C VAL A 119 -11.47 1.93 3.38
N GLU A 120 -11.23 1.90 4.68
CA GLU A 120 -11.24 3.06 5.56
C GLU A 120 -9.88 3.25 6.22
N ASN A 121 -9.34 4.47 6.10
CA ASN A 121 -8.13 4.90 6.77
C ASN A 121 -8.47 5.60 8.10
N SER A 122 -9.15 4.89 9.00
CA SER A 122 -9.59 5.45 10.29
C SER A 122 -8.45 5.57 11.30
N HIS A 123 -7.32 4.89 11.10
CA HIS A 123 -6.21 4.85 12.07
C HIS A 123 -5.12 5.89 11.78
N SER A 124 -4.99 6.39 10.55
CA SER A 124 -4.04 7.45 10.24
C SER A 124 -4.58 8.83 10.64
N HIS A 125 -3.71 9.65 11.22
CA HIS A 125 -4.02 11.04 11.57
C HIS A 125 -3.45 12.03 10.56
N PHE A 126 -2.36 11.67 9.88
CA PHE A 126 -1.59 12.60 9.06
C PHE A 126 -1.19 12.01 7.70
N ASP A 127 -1.05 10.69 7.61
CA ASP A 127 -0.51 10.04 6.42
C ASP A 127 -1.62 9.47 5.53
N ASP A 128 -1.48 9.71 4.23
CA ASP A 128 -2.28 9.03 3.22
C ASP A 128 -1.88 7.56 3.14
N GLU A 129 -2.85 6.68 2.89
CA GLU A 129 -2.59 5.26 2.63
C GLU A 129 -2.94 4.93 1.17
N VAL A 130 -2.12 4.10 0.53
CA VAL A 130 -2.38 3.61 -0.83
C VAL A 130 -2.67 2.13 -0.78
N VAL A 131 -3.86 1.74 -1.22
CA VAL A 131 -4.38 0.38 -1.13
C VAL A 131 -4.70 -0.12 -2.53
N THR A 132 -4.26 -1.32 -2.86
CA THR A 132 -4.64 -2.01 -4.09
C THR A 132 -5.66 -3.08 -3.75
N LEU A 133 -6.77 -3.06 -4.48
CA LEU A 133 -7.82 -4.05 -4.42
C LEU A 133 -7.84 -4.82 -5.74
N ASP A 134 -7.86 -6.14 -5.65
CA ASP A 134 -8.03 -7.02 -6.81
C ASP A 134 -9.16 -8.00 -6.51
N TRP A 135 -10.12 -8.10 -7.43
CA TRP A 135 -11.28 -8.99 -7.34
C TRP A 135 -11.11 -10.12 -8.33
N ARG A 136 -11.09 -11.35 -7.84
CA ARG A 136 -11.00 -12.55 -8.66
C ARG A 136 -12.19 -13.45 -8.38
N THR A 137 -13.02 -13.70 -9.38
CA THR A 137 -14.06 -14.71 -9.31
C THR A 137 -13.40 -16.08 -9.36
N ILE A 138 -13.52 -16.88 -8.31
CA ILE A 138 -13.12 -18.28 -8.35
C ILE A 138 -14.31 -19.00 -8.97
N ALA A 139 -14.20 -19.37 -10.25
CA ALA A 139 -15.21 -20.20 -10.88
C ALA A 139 -15.42 -21.44 -9.99
N SER A 140 -16.62 -21.59 -9.44
CA SER A 140 -16.96 -22.63 -8.45
C SER A 140 -17.10 -24.03 -9.09
N GLY A 141 -16.25 -24.34 -10.07
CA GLY A 141 -16.13 -25.64 -10.70
C GLY A 141 -14.74 -26.20 -10.42
N ASN A 142 -14.67 -27.09 -9.43
CA ASN A 142 -13.86 -28.32 -9.41
C ASN A 142 -12.47 -28.39 -10.08
N ASP A 143 -11.72 -27.30 -10.20
CA ASP A 143 -10.36 -27.30 -10.74
C ASP A 143 -9.39 -27.01 -9.59
N GLY A 144 -9.20 -28.05 -8.77
CA GLY A 144 -7.91 -28.24 -8.15
C GLY A 144 -6.93 -28.58 -9.28
N ASP A 145 -5.91 -27.74 -9.39
CA ASP A 145 -4.67 -27.97 -10.13
C ASP A 145 -4.74 -27.93 -11.67
N GLU A 146 -3.92 -27.02 -12.20
CA GLU A 146 -3.41 -26.92 -13.57
C GLU A 146 -4.36 -26.34 -14.62
N ASP A 147 -4.02 -25.12 -15.08
CA ASP A 147 -4.38 -24.58 -16.40
C ASP A 147 -3.88 -25.52 -17.51
N GLU A 148 -4.46 -26.72 -17.64
CA GLU A 148 -4.26 -27.58 -18.79
C GLU A 148 -5.13 -27.02 -19.93
N LEU A 149 -4.55 -26.07 -20.66
CA LEU A 149 -5.06 -25.60 -21.95
C LEU A 149 -5.56 -26.81 -22.77
N PRO A 150 -6.83 -26.85 -23.24
CA PRO A 150 -7.34 -27.98 -23.98
C PRO A 150 -6.71 -28.02 -25.38
N ILE A 151 -5.58 -28.73 -25.52
CA ILE A 151 -4.96 -29.08 -26.79
C ILE A 151 -5.66 -30.33 -27.35
N ALA A 152 -6.97 -30.25 -27.54
CA ALA A 152 -7.78 -31.35 -28.05
C ALA A 152 -8.36 -31.06 -29.45
N LEU A 153 -7.60 -30.40 -30.34
CA LEU A 153 -8.06 -30.17 -31.72
C LEU A 153 -6.95 -30.16 -32.81
N LEU A 154 -5.78 -30.75 -32.56
CA LEU A 154 -4.74 -30.93 -33.59
C LEU A 154 -4.30 -32.39 -33.70
N HIS A 155 -5.23 -33.27 -34.02
CA HIS A 155 -4.95 -34.59 -34.56
C HIS A 155 -5.76 -34.74 -35.84
N ASP A 156 -5.14 -34.45 -36.99
CA ASP A 156 -5.07 -35.37 -38.13
C ASP A 156 -4.44 -34.68 -39.34
N SER A 157 -3.12 -34.80 -39.48
CA SER A 157 -2.40 -34.61 -40.76
C SER A 157 -1.04 -35.30 -40.63
N LYS A 158 -0.99 -36.56 -41.01
CA LYS A 158 0.21 -37.38 -41.29
C LYS A 158 0.68 -36.96 -42.70
N ASP A 159 1.84 -36.39 -42.98
CA ASP A 159 3.14 -37.11 -43.04
C ASP A 159 4.33 -36.13 -43.24
N THR A 160 4.16 -34.84 -42.93
CA THR A 160 5.25 -33.83 -42.97
C THR A 160 5.26 -32.98 -41.70
N THR A 161 4.67 -33.53 -40.64
CA THR A 161 4.14 -32.80 -39.48
C THR A 161 4.89 -33.06 -38.18
N SER A 162 5.93 -33.89 -38.16
CA SER A 162 6.76 -34.09 -36.96
C SER A 162 7.47 -32.81 -36.51
N SER A 163 8.02 -32.02 -37.45
CA SER A 163 8.65 -30.73 -37.13
C SER A 163 7.63 -29.67 -36.69
N VAL A 164 6.41 -29.71 -37.23
CA VAL A 164 5.33 -28.77 -36.89
C VAL A 164 4.73 -29.11 -35.52
N ALA A 165 4.59 -30.39 -35.18
CA ALA A 165 4.12 -30.83 -33.87
C ALA A 165 5.11 -30.45 -32.76
N ASP A 166 6.42 -30.57 -33.01
CA ASP A 166 7.44 -30.13 -32.06
C ASP A 166 7.47 -28.61 -31.89
N LEU A 167 7.22 -27.85 -32.97
CA LEU A 167 7.08 -26.40 -32.89
C LEU A 167 5.85 -25.99 -32.06
N ALA A 168 4.71 -26.67 -32.25
CA ALA A 168 3.49 -26.41 -31.49
C ALA A 168 3.70 -26.63 -29.99
N ARG A 169 4.37 -27.72 -29.60
CA ARG A 169 4.72 -27.99 -28.19
C ARG A 169 5.62 -26.90 -27.60
N ARG A 170 6.64 -26.44 -28.35
CA ARG A 170 7.53 -25.35 -27.91
C ARG A 170 6.78 -24.02 -27.74
N VAL A 171 5.84 -23.71 -28.62
CA VAL A 171 5.03 -22.48 -28.51
C VAL A 171 4.13 -22.53 -27.27
N VAL A 172 3.56 -23.69 -26.94
CA VAL A 172 2.77 -23.86 -25.71
C VAL A 172 3.65 -23.70 -24.46
N ALA A 173 4.82 -24.35 -24.42
CA ALA A 173 5.75 -24.20 -23.31
C ALA A 173 6.21 -22.73 -23.12
N LEU A 174 6.53 -22.03 -24.22
CA LEU A 174 6.90 -20.61 -24.18
C LEU A 174 5.76 -19.73 -23.66
N ARG A 175 4.49 -20.07 -23.92
CA ARG A 175 3.35 -19.32 -23.37
C ARG A 175 3.25 -19.47 -21.86
N ALA A 176 3.45 -20.68 -21.34
CA ALA A 176 3.50 -20.93 -19.90
C ALA A 176 4.68 -20.16 -19.26
N ASP A 177 5.86 -20.19 -19.86
CA ASP A 177 7.02 -19.44 -19.39
C ASP A 177 6.78 -17.92 -19.42
N LEU A 178 6.14 -17.40 -20.47
CA LEU A 178 5.79 -15.97 -20.56
C LEU A 178 4.77 -15.56 -19.50
N ALA A 179 3.82 -16.43 -19.15
CA ALA A 179 2.86 -16.18 -18.07
C ALA A 179 3.57 -16.06 -16.72
N THR A 180 4.47 -17.01 -16.40
CA THR A 180 5.26 -16.96 -15.16
C THR A 180 6.21 -15.76 -15.11
N LEU A 181 6.82 -15.38 -16.23
CA LEU A 181 7.67 -14.19 -16.32
C LEU A 181 6.86 -12.90 -16.12
N ARG A 182 5.66 -12.82 -16.67
CA ARG A 182 4.77 -11.66 -16.47
C ARG A 182 4.41 -11.51 -15.00
N GLU A 183 4.12 -12.61 -14.31
CA GLU A 183 3.85 -12.60 -12.87
C GLU A 183 5.08 -12.17 -12.06
N LYS A 184 6.26 -12.73 -12.37
CA LYS A 184 7.53 -12.32 -11.73
C LYS A 184 7.84 -10.84 -11.95
N GLN A 185 7.64 -10.33 -13.16
CA GLN A 185 7.82 -8.91 -13.47
C GLN A 185 6.83 -8.03 -12.71
N ALA A 186 5.57 -8.43 -12.60
CA ALA A 186 4.58 -7.70 -11.82
C ALA A 186 4.97 -7.65 -10.34
N ARG A 187 5.46 -8.77 -9.79
CA ARG A 187 5.95 -8.84 -8.40
C ARG A 187 7.17 -7.95 -8.16
N GLU A 188 8.15 -7.98 -9.06
CA GLU A 188 9.34 -7.12 -8.95
C GLU A 188 9.01 -5.63 -9.09
N ARG A 189 8.06 -5.26 -9.97
CA ARG A 189 7.58 -3.88 -10.06
C ARG A 189 6.94 -3.41 -8.76
N ARG A 190 6.12 -4.25 -8.12
CA ARG A 190 5.53 -3.95 -6.81
C ARG A 190 6.62 -3.78 -5.74
N ARG A 191 7.63 -4.65 -5.75
CA ARG A 191 8.78 -4.56 -4.83
C ARG A 191 9.55 -3.25 -4.98
N LEU A 192 9.87 -2.86 -6.22
CA LEU A 192 10.57 -1.61 -6.50
C LEU A 192 9.73 -0.38 -6.15
N ALA A 193 8.42 -0.40 -6.43
CA ALA A 193 7.51 0.68 -6.04
C ALA A 193 7.48 0.86 -4.51
N HIS A 194 7.43 -0.25 -3.77
CA HIS A 194 7.45 -0.22 -2.30
C HIS A 194 8.78 0.32 -1.75
N HIS A 195 9.94 -0.18 -2.23
CA HIS A 195 11.24 0.33 -1.80
C HIS A 195 11.44 1.81 -2.15
N ARG A 196 10.97 2.24 -3.33
CA ARG A 196 11.06 3.64 -3.74
C ARG A 196 10.32 4.53 -2.77
N ALA A 197 9.12 4.13 -2.36
CA ALA A 197 8.34 4.96 -1.47
C ALA A 197 8.84 4.95 -0.02
N ILE A 198 9.34 3.82 0.50
CA ILE A 198 10.06 3.79 1.79
C ILE A 198 11.27 4.73 1.74
N ASN A 199 11.99 4.71 0.63
CA ASN A 199 13.15 5.56 0.44
C ASN A 199 12.77 7.04 0.33
N ASP A 200 11.69 7.37 -0.37
CA ASP A 200 11.19 8.75 -0.49
C ASP A 200 10.75 9.30 0.88
N ASP A 201 10.08 8.50 1.70
CA ASP A 201 9.66 8.86 3.07
C ASP A 201 10.86 9.05 4.02
N SER A 202 11.83 8.13 3.94
CA SER A 202 13.10 8.25 4.67
C SER A 202 13.87 9.50 4.26
N HIS A 203 13.85 9.85 2.97
CA HIS A 203 14.54 11.03 2.48
C HIS A 203 13.91 12.33 2.99
N ILE A 204 12.58 12.43 3.05
CA ILE A 204 11.89 13.64 3.54
C ILE A 204 12.23 13.88 5.02
N SER A 205 12.13 12.85 5.87
CA SER A 205 12.41 12.98 7.30
C SER A 205 13.88 13.34 7.59
N ILE A 206 14.82 12.80 6.82
CA ILE A 206 16.25 13.17 6.94
C ILE A 206 16.46 14.64 6.56
N VAL A 207 15.84 15.11 5.47
CA VAL A 207 15.97 16.50 5.04
C VAL A 207 15.38 17.46 6.07
N GLU A 208 14.19 17.16 6.59
CA GLU A 208 13.54 18.00 7.62
C GLU A 208 14.39 18.09 8.90
N GLY A 209 14.92 16.96 9.38
CA GLY A 209 15.81 16.93 10.53
C GLY A 209 17.07 17.78 10.33
N SER A 210 17.71 17.66 9.16
CA SER A 210 18.91 18.44 8.83
C SER A 210 18.64 19.95 8.71
N LEU A 211 17.45 20.33 8.21
CA LEU A 211 17.04 21.72 8.09
C LEU A 211 16.78 22.33 9.46
N LEU A 212 16.08 21.61 10.34
CA LEU A 212 15.83 22.03 11.71
C LEU A 212 17.13 22.15 12.51
N GLU A 213 18.04 21.19 12.37
CA GLU A 213 19.37 21.24 13.00
C GLU A 213 20.15 22.47 12.56
N THR A 214 20.20 22.74 11.24
CA THR A 214 20.86 23.93 10.70
C THR A 214 20.24 25.23 11.23
N ALA A 215 18.91 25.28 11.32
CA ALA A 215 18.20 26.45 11.86
C ALA A 215 18.56 26.70 13.34
N VAL A 216 18.62 25.64 14.16
CA VAL A 216 19.03 25.73 15.56
C VAL A 216 20.46 26.24 15.70
N TYR A 217 21.39 25.77 14.87
CA TYR A 217 22.77 26.27 14.87
C TYR A 217 22.85 27.76 14.53
N VAL A 218 22.15 28.22 13.49
CA VAL A 218 22.13 29.63 13.09
C VAL A 218 21.55 30.51 14.20
N ILE A 219 20.43 30.10 14.81
CA ILE A 219 19.81 30.83 15.92
C ILE A 219 20.76 30.92 17.12
N SER A 220 21.43 29.82 17.47
CA SER A 220 22.42 29.78 18.55
C SER A 220 23.61 30.72 18.27
N SER A 221 24.14 30.72 17.04
CA SER A 221 25.23 31.62 16.64
C SER A 221 24.83 33.09 16.69
N LEU A 222 23.64 33.44 16.20
CA LEU A 222 23.12 34.82 16.29
C LEU A 222 22.95 35.27 17.74
N PHE A 223 22.42 34.39 18.59
CA PHE A 223 22.25 34.66 20.02
C PHE A 223 23.59 34.97 20.70
N GLN A 224 24.64 34.19 20.40
CA GLN A 224 25.99 34.43 20.91
C GLN A 224 26.54 35.81 20.49
N ILE A 225 26.38 36.20 19.23
CA ILE A 225 26.86 37.49 18.71
C ILE A 225 26.14 38.66 19.39
N ILE A 226 24.81 38.61 19.46
CA ILE A 226 24.00 39.65 20.10
C ILE A 226 24.38 39.80 21.57
N PHE A 227 24.56 38.68 22.27
CA PHE A 227 24.95 38.65 23.67
C PHE A 227 26.31 39.31 23.90
N VAL A 228 27.33 38.92 23.13
CA VAL A 228 28.68 39.47 23.24
C VAL A 228 28.68 40.97 22.96
N ARG A 229 27.92 41.42 21.95
CA ARG A 229 27.83 42.84 21.62
C ARG A 229 27.18 43.65 22.74
N ASN A 230 26.08 43.18 23.32
CA ASN A 230 25.43 43.83 24.45
C ASN A 230 26.30 43.83 25.71
N TRP A 231 27.07 42.77 25.92
CA TRP A 231 28.02 42.65 27.03
C TRP A 231 29.08 43.76 27.02
N PHE A 232 29.63 44.11 25.84
CA PHE A 232 30.65 45.15 25.74
C PHE A 232 30.11 46.58 25.76
N GLN A 233 28.82 46.80 25.49
CA GLN A 233 28.20 48.13 25.54
C GLN A 233 27.80 48.56 26.96
N GLY A 234 27.71 47.63 27.90
CA GLY A 234 27.36 47.91 29.31
C GLY A 234 28.50 48.57 30.09
N LYS A 235 28.64 49.89 29.99
CA LYS A 235 29.47 50.70 30.90
C LYS A 235 28.79 50.78 32.29
N GLY A 236 29.07 49.83 33.19
CA GLY A 236 28.98 50.11 34.64
C GLY A 236 28.13 49.23 35.56
N VAL A 237 27.64 48.04 35.16
CA VAL A 237 26.88 47.18 36.09
C VAL A 237 27.65 45.89 36.41
N GLN A 238 28.54 45.95 37.41
CA GLN A 238 29.33 44.80 37.87
C GLN A 238 28.48 43.68 38.50
N ALA A 239 27.31 43.98 39.07
CA ALA A 239 26.47 42.99 39.75
C ALA A 239 25.73 42.04 38.78
N VAL A 240 25.29 42.54 37.63
CA VAL A 240 24.57 41.75 36.61
C VAL A 240 25.53 40.80 35.85
N ARG A 241 26.83 41.07 35.94
CA ARG A 241 27.90 40.36 35.24
C ARG A 241 28.08 38.91 35.73
N SER A 242 27.92 38.66 37.04
CA SER A 242 28.02 37.31 37.61
C SER A 242 26.84 36.44 37.18
N LEU A 243 25.62 36.99 37.29
CA LEU A 243 24.37 36.28 37.02
C LEU A 243 24.19 35.91 35.54
N LEU A 244 24.61 36.81 34.63
CA LEU A 244 24.62 36.54 33.19
C LEU A 244 25.64 35.47 32.79
N LEU A 245 26.81 35.43 33.45
CA LEU A 245 27.83 34.41 33.18
C LEU A 245 27.35 33.02 33.62
N SER A 246 26.64 32.94 34.75
CA SER A 246 25.98 31.72 35.20
C SER A 246 24.92 31.26 34.19
N PHE A 247 24.06 32.18 33.74
CA PHE A 247 23.02 31.88 32.77
C PHE A 247 23.60 31.42 31.43
N PHE A 248 24.70 32.03 30.99
CA PHE A 248 25.36 31.68 29.73
C PHE A 248 25.99 30.29 29.79
N LEU A 249 26.67 29.95 30.89
CA LEU A 249 27.23 28.61 31.09
C LEU A 249 26.13 27.55 31.20
N ILE A 250 25.03 27.85 31.89
CA ILE A 250 23.87 26.95 31.97
C ILE A 250 23.26 26.76 30.58
N PHE A 251 23.06 27.83 29.80
CA PHE A 251 22.51 27.74 28.46
C PHE A 251 23.43 26.98 27.50
N PHE A 252 24.74 27.20 27.56
CA PHE A 252 25.72 26.45 26.75
C PHE A 252 25.76 24.97 27.13
N CYS A 253 25.70 24.66 28.43
CA CYS A 253 25.64 23.30 28.93
C CYS A 253 24.32 22.63 28.51
N PHE A 254 23.21 23.36 28.59
CA PHE A 254 21.89 22.89 28.17
C PHE A 254 21.83 22.66 26.67
N CYS A 255 22.33 23.57 25.82
CA CYS A 255 22.41 23.40 24.37
C CYS A 255 23.30 22.21 23.99
N ARG A 256 24.47 22.07 24.61
CA ARG A 256 25.38 20.96 24.33
C ARG A 256 24.78 19.62 24.78
N SER A 257 24.06 19.62 25.90
CA SER A 257 23.30 18.46 26.38
C SER A 257 22.11 18.15 25.47
N LEU A 258 21.38 19.16 24.99
CA LEU A 258 20.28 19.00 24.04
C LEU A 258 20.76 18.44 22.71
N VAL A 259 21.89 18.90 22.18
CA VAL A 259 22.49 18.34 20.96
C VAL A 259 22.98 16.92 21.21
N ALA A 260 23.64 16.64 22.34
CA ALA A 260 24.10 15.29 22.66
C ALA A 260 22.92 14.32 22.90
N ILE A 261 21.84 14.79 23.52
CA ILE A 261 20.58 14.07 23.65
C ILE A 261 20.00 13.89 22.26
N MET A 262 19.86 14.93 21.43
CA MET A 262 19.34 14.77 20.07
C MET A 262 20.15 13.76 19.26
N TYR A 263 21.48 13.73 19.33
CA TYR A 263 22.31 12.74 18.61
C TYR A 263 22.24 11.31 19.18
N ASN A 264 22.22 11.12 20.50
CA ASN A 264 22.11 9.78 21.10
C ASN A 264 20.66 9.26 21.14
N PHE A 265 19.70 10.17 21.23
CA PHE A 265 18.27 9.87 21.25
C PHE A 265 17.68 9.89 19.83
N PHE A 266 18.31 10.44 18.78
CA PHE A 266 17.73 10.33 17.42
C PHE A 266 17.56 8.89 16.94
N PRO A 267 18.57 7.99 17.04
CA PRO A 267 18.39 6.61 16.58
C PRO A 267 17.44 5.81 17.49
N TYR A 268 17.40 6.09 18.80
CA TYR A 268 16.59 5.32 19.76
C TYR A 268 15.19 5.91 19.99
N CYS A 269 15.01 7.21 19.88
CA CYS A 269 13.73 7.89 20.06
C CYS A 269 12.92 7.89 18.77
N MET A 270 13.50 7.89 17.56
CA MET A 270 12.70 7.55 16.37
C MET A 270 12.08 6.15 16.47
N MET A 271 12.77 5.19 17.10
CA MET A 271 12.22 3.85 17.39
C MET A 271 11.23 3.83 18.57
N VAL A 272 11.49 4.56 19.66
CA VAL A 272 10.64 4.51 20.87
C VAL A 272 9.44 5.47 20.79
N PHE A 273 9.56 6.60 20.08
CA PHE A 273 8.45 7.54 19.85
C PHE A 273 7.46 6.98 18.81
N THR A 274 7.92 6.20 17.82
CA THR A 274 7.00 5.43 16.96
C THR A 274 6.28 4.33 17.76
N ILE A 275 6.96 3.63 18.66
CA ILE A 275 6.32 2.59 19.51
C ILE A 275 5.36 3.21 20.55
N LYS A 276 5.70 4.33 21.23
CA LYS A 276 4.82 4.95 22.24
C LYS A 276 3.73 5.87 21.70
N CYS A 277 3.91 6.50 20.53
CA CYS A 277 2.81 7.21 19.87
C CYS A 277 1.78 6.24 19.25
N ILE A 278 2.13 4.96 19.05
CA ILE A 278 1.16 3.92 18.69
C ILE A 278 0.28 3.55 19.89
N ASP A 279 0.82 3.48 21.11
CA ASP A 279 0.05 3.14 22.32
C ASP A 279 -0.76 4.33 22.89
N PHE A 280 -0.27 5.57 22.76
CA PHE A 280 -1.01 6.75 23.26
C PHE A 280 -2.21 7.15 22.38
N PHE A 281 -2.32 6.60 21.16
CA PHE A 281 -3.45 6.80 20.25
C PHE A 281 -4.39 5.58 20.17
N SER A 282 -4.17 4.54 20.99
CA SER A 282 -4.98 3.32 21.06
C SER A 282 -5.83 3.23 22.36
N GLN A 283 -5.99 4.33 23.08
CA GLN A 283 -6.90 4.50 24.21
C GLN A 283 -7.76 5.74 23.98
#